data_AF-A0A7X7SD74-F1
#
_entry.id   AF-A0A7X7SD74-F1
#
_cell.length_a   1.000
_cell.length_b   1.000
_cell.length_c   1.000
_cell.angle_alpha   90.00
_cell.angle_beta   90.00
_cell.angle_gamma   90.00
#
_symmetry.space_group_name_H-M   'P 1'
#
loop_
_entity.id
_entity.type
_entity.pdbx_description
1 polymer ?
#
loop_
_entity_poly.entity_id
_entity_poly.type
_entity_poly.pdbx_seq_one_letter_code
_entity_poly.pdbx_strand_id
1 'polypeptide(L)'
;MSVYVMVNGIPGNMGCMVAETCVARGLKLVPYSLTGEIVEEKEKMVAGVKVELLKPSTRENIIADVMKRYPDMICIDYTHPTAVNDNAAFYVKHGIPFVMGTTGGDRETLQK
;
A
#
# COMPACT_ATOMS: atom_id res chain seq x y z
N MET A 1 -8.26 5.69 19.73
CA MET A 1 -8.59 5.09 18.41
C MET A 1 -7.28 4.79 17.72
N SER A 2 -7.06 3.56 17.21
CA SER A 2 -5.83 3.25 16.47
C SER A 2 -6.14 3.36 14.98
N VAL A 3 -5.35 4.14 14.23
CA VAL A 3 -5.47 4.23 12.78
C VAL A 3 -4.46 3.28 12.15
N TYR A 4 -4.96 2.37 11.33
CA TYR A 4 -4.14 1.41 10.59
C TYR A 4 -3.81 1.96 9.21
N VAL A 5 -2.55 1.85 8.80
CA VAL A 5 -2.10 2.27 7.49
C VAL A 5 -1.41 1.13 6.76
N MET A 6 -1.77 0.92 5.50
CA MET A 6 -1.09 0.02 4.59
C MET A 6 -0.27 0.87 3.62
N VAL A 7 1.05 0.93 3.83
CA VAL A 7 1.92 1.76 3.00
C VAL A 7 2.41 0.95 1.81
N ASN A 8 1.98 1.36 0.62
CA ASN A 8 2.20 0.69 -0.65
C ASN A 8 3.38 1.32 -1.40
N GLY A 9 4.20 0.46 -2.02
CA GLY A 9 5.46 0.84 -2.65
C GLY A 9 6.71 0.39 -1.90
N ILE A 10 6.57 -0.40 -0.83
CA ILE A 10 7.68 -1.13 -0.22
C ILE A 10 8.10 -2.25 -1.21
N PRO A 11 9.41 -2.45 -1.48
CA PRO A 11 10.57 -2.02 -0.69
C PRO A 11 11.18 -0.66 -1.05
N GLY A 12 10.53 0.14 -1.90
CA GLY A 12 11.01 1.44 -2.34
C GLY A 12 11.26 2.43 -1.20
N ASN A 13 12.25 3.31 -1.39
CA ASN A 13 12.75 4.22 -0.36
C ASN A 13 11.65 5.11 0.25
N MET A 14 10.80 5.69 -0.59
CA MET A 14 9.73 6.57 -0.12
C MET A 14 8.67 5.81 0.67
N GLY A 15 8.24 4.64 0.20
CA GLY A 15 7.31 3.77 0.93
C GLY A 15 7.84 3.37 2.31
N CYS A 16 9.12 2.98 2.39
CA CYS A 16 9.75 2.66 3.67
C CYS A 16 9.80 3.86 4.62
N MET A 17 10.24 5.03 4.14
CA MET A 17 10.33 6.25 4.95
C MET A 17 8.95 6.68 5.48
N VAL A 18 7.92 6.58 4.65
CA VAL A 18 6.54 6.89 5.04
C VAL A 18 6.04 5.91 6.09
N ALA A 19 6.27 4.60 5.93
CA ALA A 19 5.90 3.58 6.90
C ALA A 19 6.59 3.80 8.26
N GLU A 20 7.90 4.07 8.26
CA GLU A 20 8.65 4.40 9.47
C GLU A 20 8.10 5.66 10.16
N THR A 21 7.81 6.70 9.38
CA THR A 21 7.26 7.95 9.90
C THR A 21 5.85 7.75 10.48
N CYS A 22 5.01 6.92 9.84
CA CYS A 22 3.68 6.59 10.34
C CYS A 22 3.77 5.93 11.73
N VAL A 23 4.63 4.93 11.88
CA VAL A 23 4.85 4.24 13.16
C VAL A 23 5.42 5.19 14.21
N ALA A 24 6.41 6.02 13.85
CA ALA A 24 6.98 7.02 14.76
C ALA A 24 5.95 8.05 15.25
N ARG A 25 4.89 8.31 14.46
CA ARG A 25 3.77 9.19 14.83
C ARG A 25 2.60 8.48 15.51
N GLY A 26 2.75 7.19 15.84
CA GLY A 26 1.76 6.41 16.58
C GLY A 26 0.65 5.79 15.72
N LEU A 27 0.79 5.79 14.39
CA LEU A 27 -0.06 5.00 13.50
C LEU A 27 0.40 3.54 13.50
N LYS A 28 -0.51 2.60 13.23
CA LYS A 28 -0.20 1.17 13.19
C LYS A 28 0.03 0.72 11.75
N LEU A 29 1.22 0.20 11.46
CA LEU A 29 1.52 -0.35 10.14
C LEU A 29 0.85 -1.72 9.96
N VAL A 30 0.09 -1.86 8.89
CA VAL A 30 -0.44 -3.15 8.42
C VAL A 30 0.73 -3.98 7.87
N PRO A 31 0.87 -5.28 8.21
CA PRO A 31 2.00 -6.12 7.81
C PRO A 31 1.93 -6.58 6.34
N TYR A 32 1.41 -5.73 5.45
CA TYR A 32 1.28 -5.98 4.01
C TYR A 32 1.59 -4.68 3.24
N SER A 33 2.15 -4.80 2.04
CA SER A 33 2.36 -3.69 1.09
C SER A 33 2.18 -4.19 -0.32
N LEU A 34 1.55 -3.39 -1.19
CA LEU A 34 1.62 -3.62 -2.63
C LEU A 34 3.03 -3.31 -3.14
N THR A 35 3.50 -4.14 -4.08
CA THR A 35 4.79 -3.98 -4.75
C THR A 35 4.66 -4.23 -6.27
N GLY A 36 5.76 -4.12 -7.01
CA GLY A 36 5.79 -4.42 -8.44
C GLY A 36 5.96 -5.92 -8.74
N GLU A 37 5.47 -6.38 -9.89
CA GLU A 37 5.54 -7.81 -10.28
C GLU A 37 6.99 -8.34 -10.35
N ILE A 38 7.92 -7.48 -10.76
CA ILE A 38 9.35 -7.80 -10.93
C ILE A 38 10.13 -7.80 -9.61
N VAL A 39 9.52 -7.39 -8.50
CA VAL A 39 10.21 -7.37 -7.19
C VAL A 39 10.39 -8.81 -6.71
N GLU A 40 11.61 -9.18 -6.36
CA GLU A 40 11.96 -10.54 -5.94
C GLU A 40 11.70 -10.77 -4.45
N GLU A 41 11.84 -9.71 -3.65
CA GLU A 41 11.59 -9.75 -2.22
C GLU A 41 10.13 -10.08 -1.93
N LYS A 42 9.93 -11.07 -1.05
CA LYS A 42 8.60 -11.45 -0.56
C LYS A 42 8.18 -10.67 0.67
N GLU A 43 9.15 -10.14 1.39
CA GLU A 43 8.96 -9.48 2.67
C GLU A 43 10.07 -8.47 2.93
N LYS A 44 9.77 -7.44 3.73
CA LYS A 44 10.77 -6.47 4.22
C LYS A 44 10.46 -6.08 5.66
N MET A 45 11.50 -5.99 6.48
CA MET A 45 11.39 -5.41 7.82
C MET A 45 11.34 -3.89 7.72
N VAL A 46 10.28 -3.26 8.25
CA VAL A 46 10.13 -1.80 8.27
C VAL A 46 9.54 -1.41 9.62
N ALA A 47 10.20 -0.47 10.33
CA ALA A 47 9.75 -0.02 11.66
C ALA A 47 9.49 -1.14 12.68
N GLY A 48 10.27 -2.22 12.63
CA GLY A 48 10.10 -3.40 13.48
C GLY A 48 8.92 -4.32 13.11
N VAL A 49 8.23 -4.04 12.00
CA VAL A 49 7.16 -4.86 11.45
C VAL A 49 7.66 -5.60 10.22
N LYS A 50 7.41 -6.91 10.20
CA LYS A 50 7.66 -7.75 9.03
C LYS A 50 6.52 -7.56 8.02
N VAL A 51 6.78 -6.84 6.94
CA VAL A 51 5.79 -6.50 5.90
C VAL A 51 5.89 -7.48 4.75
N GLU A 52 4.80 -8.18 4.44
CA GLU A 52 4.69 -9.04 3.26
C GLU A 52 4.40 -8.22 1.99
N LEU A 53 5.07 -8.54 0.89
CA LEU A 53 5.03 -7.78 -0.35
C LEU A 53 4.10 -8.48 -1.35
N LEU A 54 2.93 -7.87 -1.57
CA LEU A 54 1.87 -8.37 -2.43
C LEU A 54 2.08 -7.88 -3.86
N LYS A 55 2.19 -8.82 -4.79
CA LYS A 55 2.32 -8.53 -6.22
C LYS A 55 0.95 -8.26 -6.84
N PRO A 56 0.89 -7.55 -7.99
CA PRO A 56 -0.35 -7.42 -8.75
C PRO A 56 -1.04 -8.76 -9.02
N SER A 57 -0.26 -9.82 -9.30
CA SER A 57 -0.76 -11.18 -9.52
C SER A 57 -1.36 -11.87 -8.29
N THR A 58 -1.01 -11.45 -7.06
CA THR A 58 -1.41 -12.13 -5.82
C THR A 58 -2.29 -11.30 -4.90
N ARG A 59 -2.27 -9.96 -5.01
CA ARG A 59 -2.95 -9.05 -4.08
C ARG A 59 -4.46 -9.30 -3.96
N GLU A 60 -5.11 -9.70 -5.06
CA GLU A 60 -6.55 -9.94 -5.09
C GLU A 60 -6.97 -11.12 -4.20
N ASN A 61 -6.12 -12.14 -4.10
CA ASN A 61 -6.42 -13.33 -3.30
C ASN A 61 -6.33 -13.08 -1.79
N ILE A 62 -5.66 -12.00 -1.39
CA ILE A 62 -5.27 -11.75 0.01
C ILE A 62 -6.04 -10.56 0.59
N ILE A 63 -6.45 -9.60 -0.23
CA ILE A 63 -6.98 -8.31 0.23
C ILE A 63 -8.24 -8.44 1.08
N ALA A 64 -9.14 -9.38 0.77
CA ALA A 64 -10.35 -9.61 1.56
C ALA A 64 -10.04 -9.99 3.02
N ASP A 65 -9.04 -10.86 3.22
CA ASP A 65 -8.59 -11.26 4.56
C ASP A 65 -7.83 -10.14 5.28
N VAL A 66 -7.13 -9.29 4.54
CA VAL A 66 -6.47 -8.10 5.10
C VAL A 66 -7.52 -7.12 5.59
N MET A 67 -8.53 -6.81 4.79
CA MET A 67 -9.62 -5.91 5.17
C MET A 67 -10.44 -6.46 6.34
N LYS A 68 -10.68 -7.78 6.41
CA LYS A 68 -11.35 -8.38 7.58
C LYS A 68 -10.55 -8.18 8.88
N ARG A 69 -9.21 -8.19 8.80
CA ARG A 69 -8.31 -7.98 9.94
C ARG A 69 -8.11 -6.49 10.26
N TYR A 70 -8.19 -5.62 9.26
CA TYR A 70 -7.96 -4.18 9.36
C TYR A 70 -9.07 -3.41 8.62
N PRO A 71 -10.32 -3.43 9.11
CA PRO A 71 -11.49 -2.94 8.36
C PRO A 71 -11.46 -1.44 8.07
N ASP A 72 -10.80 -0.65 8.93
CA ASP A 72 -10.70 0.81 8.79
C ASP A 72 -9.30 1.26 8.35
N MET A 73 -8.55 0.40 7.65
CA MET A 73 -7.22 0.76 7.18
C MET A 73 -7.27 1.81 6.07
N ILE A 74 -6.25 2.67 6.03
CA ILE A 74 -6.03 3.63 4.96
C ILE A 74 -4.80 3.21 4.17
N CYS A 75 -4.92 3.08 2.85
CA CYS A 75 -3.77 2.86 1.98
C CYS A 75 -3.01 4.17 1.74
N ILE A 76 -1.67 4.15 1.86
CA ILE A 76 -0.82 5.27 1.47
C ILE A 76 0.04 4.83 0.30
N ASP A 77 -0.14 5.44 -0.88
CA ASP A 77 0.46 4.98 -2.13
C ASP A 77 1.64 5.87 -2.54
N TYR A 78 2.85 5.30 -2.46
CA TYR A 78 4.10 5.83 -3.01
C TYR A 78 4.80 4.75 -3.82
N THR A 79 4.23 4.47 -4.99
CA THR A 79 4.63 3.38 -5.89
C THR A 79 5.32 3.92 -7.15
N HIS A 80 5.15 3.26 -8.29
CA HIS A 80 5.72 3.66 -9.57
C HIS A 80 4.63 4.34 -10.43
N PRO A 81 4.97 5.34 -11.29
CA PRO A 81 3.99 6.01 -12.15
C PRO A 81 3.09 5.06 -12.96
N THR A 82 3.62 3.91 -13.37
CA THR A 82 2.86 2.90 -14.15
C THR A 82 1.81 2.15 -13.33
N ALA A 83 1.87 2.21 -12.00
CA ALA A 83 0.94 1.53 -11.09
C ALA A 83 -0.20 2.43 -10.59
N VAL A 84 -0.12 3.75 -10.85
CA VAL A 84 -1.06 4.76 -10.33
C VAL A 84 -2.52 4.39 -10.60
N ASN A 85 -2.87 4.21 -11.87
CA ASN A 85 -4.26 3.97 -12.28
C ASN A 85 -4.76 2.60 -11.82
N ASP A 86 -3.92 1.57 -11.94
CA ASP A 86 -4.25 0.21 -11.53
C ASP A 86 -4.46 0.10 -10.01
N ASN A 87 -3.60 0.73 -9.21
CA ASN A 87 -3.76 0.79 -7.76
C ASN A 87 -5.00 1.58 -7.36
N ALA A 88 -5.26 2.72 -7.98
CA ALA A 88 -6.47 3.50 -7.69
C ALA A 88 -7.74 2.69 -7.99
N ALA A 89 -7.80 2.02 -9.14
CA ALA A 89 -8.92 1.14 -9.49
C ALA A 89 -9.07 -0.01 -8.48
N PHE A 90 -7.96 -0.59 -8.02
CA PHE A 90 -7.95 -1.61 -6.98
C PHE A 90 -8.51 -1.09 -5.64
N TYR A 91 -8.08 0.08 -5.17
CA TYR A 91 -8.60 0.68 -3.93
C TYR A 91 -10.10 1.00 -4.04
N VAL A 92 -10.53 1.59 -5.15
CA VAL A 92 -11.95 1.94 -5.40
C VAL A 92 -12.81 0.68 -5.45
N LYS A 93 -12.37 -0.36 -6.19
CA LYS A 93 -13.08 -1.64 -6.29
C LYS A 93 -13.35 -2.26 -4.91
N HIS A 94 -12.39 -2.19 -4.01
CA HIS A 94 -12.47 -2.76 -2.67
C HIS A 94 -12.97 -1.77 -1.61
N GLY A 95 -13.29 -0.53 -1.98
CA GLY A 95 -13.76 0.49 -1.04
C GLY A 95 -12.73 0.90 0.02
N ILE A 96 -11.44 0.82 -0.30
CA ILE A 96 -10.35 1.15 0.62
C ILE A 96 -10.04 2.66 0.50
N PRO A 97 -10.14 3.45 1.60
CA PRO A 97 -9.69 4.83 1.60
C PRO A 97 -8.19 4.91 1.30
N PHE A 98 -7.76 5.84 0.46
CA PHE A 98 -6.35 5.97 0.11
C PHE A 98 -5.86 7.41 -0.02
N VAL A 99 -4.56 7.59 0.27
CA VAL A 99 -3.79 8.83 0.03
C VAL A 99 -2.70 8.50 -0.98
N MET A 100 -2.77 9.07 -2.18
CA MET A 100 -1.82 8.79 -3.25
C MET A 100 -0.83 9.94 -3.45
N GLY A 101 0.42 9.71 -3.07
CA GLY A 101 1.54 10.61 -3.31
C GLY A 101 2.31 10.30 -4.61
N THR A 102 2.05 9.15 -5.23
CA THR A 102 2.67 8.74 -6.49
C THR A 102 2.36 9.73 -7.62
N THR A 103 3.42 10.25 -8.24
CA THR A 103 3.36 11.15 -9.40
C THR A 103 3.24 10.37 -10.71
N GLY A 104 2.84 11.05 -11.79
CA GLY A 104 2.65 10.42 -13.10
C GLY A 104 1.37 9.58 -13.17
N GLY A 105 1.36 8.61 -14.09
CA GLY A 105 0.13 7.91 -14.50
C GLY A 105 -0.77 8.77 -15.38
N ASP A 106 -1.90 8.22 -15.80
CA ASP A 106 -2.95 8.97 -16.47
C ASP A 106 -3.81 9.69 -15.42
N ARG A 107 -3.57 10.99 -15.25
CA ARG A 107 -4.26 11.81 -14.25
C ARG A 107 -5.72 12.06 -14.60
N GLU A 108 -6.08 12.02 -15.88
CA GLU A 108 -7.46 12.22 -16.30
C GLU A 108 -8.29 11.00 -15.92
N THR A 109 -7.78 9.80 -16.19
CA THR A 109 -8.43 8.55 -15.79
C THR A 109 -8.47 8.39 -14.26
N LEU A 110 -7.46 8.87 -13.52
CA LEU A 110 -7.44 8.81 -12.06
C LEU A 110 -8.55 9.65 -11.39
N GLN A 111 -9.04 10.70 -12.05
CA GLN A 111 -10.03 11.64 -11.51
C GLN A 111 -11.48 11.25 -11.84
N LYS A 112 -11.68 10.17 -12.60
CA LYS A 112 -13.00 9.67 -13.03
C LYS A 112 -13.40 8.45 -12.20
#